data_AF-A0A422NCY8-F1
#
_entry.id   AF-A0A422NCY8-F1
#
_cell.length_a   1.000
_cell.length_b   1.000
_cell.length_c   1.000
_cell.angle_alpha   90.00
_cell.angle_beta   90.00
_cell.angle_gamma   90.00
#
_symmetry.space_group_name_H-M   'P 1'
#
loop_
_entity.id
_entity.type
_entity.pdbx_description
1 polymer ?
#
loop_
_entity_poly.entity_id
_entity_poly.type
_entity_poly.pdbx_seq_one_letter_code
_entity_poly.pdbx_strand_id
1 'polypeptide(L)'
;MYTGGTLGFARDTAEKVVHRLLHDSGAFTATETRLLRPCQTKRLALVGAQSGDAGSDDISPVARLQRIVRDEYAVRVLDVVARRRRTAYSSPVEALAALPVIAEVMRRELGWTTERTQTELDLARTFISSISVA
;
A
#
# COMPACT_ATOMS: atom_id res chain seq x y z
N MET A 1 15.71 -21.80 -0.32
CA MET A 1 14.66 -21.00 0.37
C MET A 1 15.27 -19.63 0.67
N TYR A 2 14.68 -18.53 0.19
CA TYR A 2 15.08 -17.19 0.64
C TYR A 2 14.26 -16.87 1.89
N THR A 3 14.84 -17.08 3.07
CA THR A 3 14.24 -16.71 4.34
C THR A 3 15.00 -15.51 4.89
N GLY A 4 14.30 -14.40 5.09
CA GLY A 4 14.87 -13.11 5.51
C GLY A 4 15.10 -12.11 4.36
N GLY A 5 15.28 -10.84 4.71
CA GLY A 5 15.54 -9.75 3.77
C GLY A 5 15.62 -8.39 4.46
N THR A 6 16.58 -7.57 4.02
CA THR A 6 16.72 -6.17 4.46
C THR A 6 16.17 -5.26 3.36
N LEU A 7 15.44 -4.20 3.72
CA LEU A 7 14.81 -3.27 2.76
C LEU A 7 15.79 -2.75 1.70
N GLY A 8 17.04 -2.44 2.08
CA GLY A 8 18.06 -1.96 1.16
C GLY A 8 18.45 -2.94 0.03
N PHE A 9 18.21 -4.24 0.23
CA PHE A 9 18.51 -5.29 -0.75
C PHE A 9 17.26 -5.87 -1.42
N ALA A 10 16.06 -5.33 -1.16
CA ALA A 10 14.81 -5.91 -1.66
C ALA A 10 14.81 -6.12 -3.19
N ARG A 11 15.31 -5.14 -3.96
CA ARG A 11 15.42 -5.24 -5.42
C ARG A 11 16.39 -6.32 -5.87
N ASP A 12 17.58 -6.35 -5.28
CA ASP A 12 18.63 -7.34 -5.62
C ASP A 12 18.20 -8.76 -5.25
N THR A 13 17.57 -8.93 -4.09
CA THR A 13 16.96 -10.18 -3.67
C THR A 13 15.88 -10.62 -4.67
N ALA A 14 14.97 -9.73 -5.06
CA ALA A 14 13.92 -10.05 -6.04
C ALA A 14 14.49 -10.47 -7.40
N GLU A 15 15.51 -9.76 -7.90
CA GLU A 15 16.20 -10.07 -9.15
C GLU A 15 16.80 -11.49 -9.11
N LYS A 16 17.51 -11.83 -8.02
CA LYS A 16 18.08 -13.17 -7.85
C LYS A 16 17.02 -14.25 -7.70
N VAL A 17 15.91 -13.97 -7.01
CA VAL A 17 14.76 -14.89 -6.89
C VAL A 17 14.16 -15.20 -8.26
N VAL A 18 13.90 -14.17 -9.07
CA VAL A 18 13.36 -14.34 -10.42
C VAL A 18 14.34 -15.11 -11.30
N HIS A 19 15.63 -14.81 -11.24
CA HIS A 19 16.64 -15.57 -11.98
C HIS A 19 16.58 -17.06 -11.65
N ARG A 20 16.58 -17.44 -10.37
CA ARG A 20 16.46 -18.85 -9.97
C ARG A 20 15.14 -19.47 -10.39
N LEU A 21 14.04 -18.71 -10.34
CA LEU A 21 12.74 -19.19 -10.81
C LEU A 21 12.79 -19.55 -12.30
N LEU A 22 13.42 -18.73 -13.12
CA LEU A 22 13.49 -18.93 -14.58
C LEU A 22 14.47 -20.03 -15.03
N HIS A 23 15.50 -20.31 -14.23
CA HIS A 23 16.60 -21.19 -14.65
C HIS A 23 16.74 -22.47 -13.80
N ASP A 24 16.46 -22.42 -12.50
CA ASP A 24 16.83 -23.48 -11.55
C ASP A 24 15.61 -24.21 -10.98
N SER A 25 14.41 -23.63 -11.09
CA SER A 25 13.20 -24.17 -10.45
C SER A 25 12.49 -25.28 -11.23
N GLY A 26 12.80 -25.41 -12.53
CA GLY A 26 12.06 -26.28 -13.46
C GLY A 26 10.66 -25.78 -13.83
N ALA A 27 10.21 -24.63 -13.32
CA ALA A 27 8.89 -24.06 -13.62
C ALA A 27 8.78 -23.50 -15.04
N PHE A 28 9.91 -23.20 -15.68
CA PHE A 28 9.98 -22.66 -17.04
C PHE A 28 10.94 -23.49 -17.89
N THR A 29 10.55 -23.70 -19.15
CA THR A 29 11.43 -24.29 -20.16
C THR A 29 12.40 -23.24 -20.72
N ALA A 30 13.53 -23.69 -21.28
CA ALA A 30 14.52 -22.80 -21.88
C ALA A 30 13.93 -21.93 -23.02
N THR A 31 12.93 -22.45 -23.72
CA THR A 31 12.22 -21.74 -24.79
C THR A 31 11.36 -20.61 -24.25
N GLU A 32 10.59 -20.87 -23.18
CA GLU A 32 9.76 -19.87 -22.51
C GLU A 32 10.63 -18.76 -21.89
N THR A 33 11.75 -19.12 -21.25
CA THR A 33 12.65 -18.14 -20.67
C THR A 33 13.28 -17.21 -21.72
N ARG A 34 13.55 -17.71 -22.93
CA ARG A 34 14.05 -16.88 -24.05
C ARG A 34 13.04 -15.86 -24.58
N LEU A 35 11.73 -16.12 -24.42
CA LEU A 35 10.68 -15.17 -24.82
C LEU A 35 10.55 -14.01 -23.82
N LEU A 36 10.96 -14.22 -22.58
CA LEU A 36 10.92 -13.20 -21.54
C LEU A 36 12.07 -12.21 -21.69
N ARG A 37 11.79 -10.94 -21.37
CA ARG A 37 12.82 -9.90 -21.35
C ARG A 37 13.74 -10.09 -20.12
N PRO A 38 15.04 -9.76 -20.24
CA PRO A 38 15.92 -9.69 -19.09
C PRO A 38 15.41 -8.73 -18.01
N CYS A 39 15.75 -8.98 -16.75
CA CYS A 39 15.40 -8.10 -15.65
C CYS A 39 15.98 -6.69 -15.86
N GLN A 40 15.12 -5.66 -15.80
CA GLN A 40 15.52 -4.25 -15.95
C GLN A 40 15.11 -3.39 -14.75
N THR A 41 14.75 -4.00 -13.62
CA THR A 41 14.19 -3.31 -12.45
C THR A 41 15.09 -2.21 -11.90
N LYS A 42 16.41 -2.27 -12.12
CA LYS A 42 17.37 -1.19 -11.76
C LYS A 42 17.14 0.11 -12.54
N ARG A 43 16.56 0.03 -13.74
CA ARG A 43 16.33 1.15 -14.66
C ARG A 43 14.87 1.61 -14.69
N LEU A 44 13.97 0.82 -14.10
CA LEU A 44 12.55 1.14 -14.05
C LEU A 44 12.26 1.99 -12.80
N ALA A 45 11.64 3.13 -13.01
CA ALA A 45 11.14 3.94 -11.92
C ALA A 45 9.90 3.29 -11.29
N LEU A 46 9.74 3.46 -9.98
CA LEU A 46 8.52 3.03 -9.29
C LEU A 46 7.34 3.92 -9.65
N VAL A 47 6.14 3.40 -9.44
CA VAL A 47 4.90 4.16 -9.61
C VAL A 47 4.96 5.44 -8.77
N GLY A 48 4.64 6.58 -9.38
CA GLY A 48 4.70 7.90 -8.75
C GLY A 48 6.07 8.58 -8.74
N ALA A 49 7.16 7.90 -9.13
CA ALA A 49 8.49 8.52 -9.16
C ALA A 49 8.76 9.36 -10.43
N GLN A 50 8.06 9.08 -11.54
CA GLN A 50 8.22 9.78 -12.83
C GLN A 50 7.28 10.98 -12.97
N SER A 51 6.33 11.12 -12.05
CA SER A 51 5.42 12.26 -12.03
C SER A 51 6.21 13.49 -11.58
N GLY A 52 6.69 14.28 -12.54
CA GLY A 52 7.07 15.68 -12.33
C GLY A 52 5.90 16.56 -11.85
N ASP A 53 4.70 15.99 -11.76
CA ASP A 53 3.60 16.52 -10.98
C ASP A 53 3.97 16.45 -9.49
N ALA A 54 4.57 17.53 -9.00
CA ALA A 54 4.10 18.12 -7.75
C ALA A 54 2.59 18.31 -7.92
N GLY A 55 1.84 17.23 -7.69
CA GLY A 55 0.43 17.16 -7.97
C GLY A 55 -0.22 18.35 -7.30
N SER A 56 -0.83 19.21 -8.12
CA SER A 56 -1.57 20.39 -7.67
C SER A 56 -2.22 20.10 -6.32
N ASP A 57 -1.92 20.93 -5.33
CA ASP A 57 -2.52 20.86 -3.98
C ASP A 57 -4.05 20.96 -4.00
N ASP A 58 -4.63 21.14 -5.20
CA ASP A 58 -6.04 21.31 -5.51
C ASP A 58 -6.87 19.99 -5.54
N ILE A 59 -6.25 18.83 -5.31
CA ILE A 59 -7.03 17.58 -5.19
C ILE A 59 -7.75 17.55 -3.84
N SER A 60 -9.08 17.63 -3.90
CA SER A 60 -9.98 17.47 -2.75
C SER A 60 -9.60 16.26 -1.87
N PRO A 61 -9.62 16.39 -0.53
CA PRO A 61 -9.34 15.28 0.39
C PRO A 61 -10.18 14.02 0.12
N VAL A 62 -11.43 14.19 -0.32
CA VAL A 62 -12.33 13.07 -0.65
C VAL A 62 -11.86 12.35 -1.92
N ALA A 63 -11.56 13.09 -2.99
CA ALA A 63 -11.05 12.50 -4.24
C ALA A 63 -9.74 11.73 -4.01
N ARG A 64 -8.89 12.26 -3.13
CA ARG A 64 -7.66 11.59 -2.69
C ARG A 64 -7.93 10.31 -1.91
N LEU A 65 -8.94 10.27 -1.04
CA LEU A 65 -9.37 9.05 -0.35
C LEU A 65 -9.92 8.01 -1.34
N GLN A 66 -10.73 8.43 -2.30
CA GLN A 66 -11.25 7.55 -3.36
C GLN A 66 -10.11 6.92 -4.17
N ARG A 67 -9.08 7.71 -4.51
CA ARG A 67 -7.88 7.21 -5.19
C ARG A 67 -7.13 6.17 -4.36
N ILE A 68 -6.96 6.40 -3.06
CA ILE A 68 -6.31 5.44 -2.16
C ILE A 68 -7.09 4.12 -2.10
N VAL A 69 -8.42 4.17 -2.13
CA VAL A 69 -9.26 2.97 -2.14
C VAL A 69 -9.14 2.22 -3.47
N ARG A 70 -9.29 2.93 -4.60
CA ARG A 70 -9.38 2.32 -5.94
C ARG A 70 -8.03 1.91 -6.51
N ASP A 71 -7.02 2.76 -6.40
CA ASP A 71 -5.73 2.59 -7.08
C ASP A 71 -4.65 2.02 -6.14
N GLU A 72 -4.73 2.33 -4.84
CA GLU A 72 -3.77 1.86 -3.83
C GLU A 72 -4.29 0.69 -2.99
N TYR A 73 -5.45 0.14 -3.36
CA TYR A 73 -6.09 -1.05 -2.79
C TYR A 73 -6.27 -0.99 -1.26
N ALA A 74 -6.65 0.18 -0.73
CA ALA A 74 -6.99 0.30 0.68
C ALA A 74 -8.38 -0.29 0.97
N VAL A 75 -8.42 -1.35 1.77
CA VAL A 75 -9.66 -2.08 2.12
C VAL A 75 -10.00 -1.93 3.61
N ARG A 76 -9.10 -1.38 4.41
CA ARG A 76 -9.31 -1.11 5.85
C ARG A 76 -9.09 0.37 6.12
N VAL A 77 -9.82 0.93 7.09
CA VAL A 77 -9.57 2.33 7.54
C VAL A 77 -8.12 2.50 8.00
N LEU A 78 -7.55 1.46 8.60
CA LEU A 78 -6.16 1.41 9.03
C LEU A 78 -5.15 1.53 7.86
N ASP A 79 -5.47 1.01 6.67
CA ASP A 79 -4.58 1.10 5.52
C ASP A 79 -4.38 2.56 5.10
N VAL A 80 -5.43 3.38 5.22
CA VAL A 80 -5.38 4.81 4.96
C VAL A 80 -4.53 5.52 6.01
N VAL A 81 -4.92 5.45 7.29
CA VAL A 81 -4.33 6.29 8.35
C VAL A 81 -2.92 5.86 8.76
N ALA A 82 -2.60 4.56 8.70
CA ALA A 82 -1.29 4.06 9.12
C ALA A 82 -0.33 3.81 7.95
N ARG A 83 -0.77 3.19 6.84
CA ARG A 83 0.14 2.75 5.77
C ARG A 83 0.32 3.77 4.65
N ARG A 84 -0.77 4.39 4.17
CA ARG A 84 -0.72 5.32 3.04
C ARG A 84 -0.47 6.76 3.45
N ARG A 85 -1.11 7.23 4.53
CA ARG A 85 -0.99 8.61 5.01
C ARG A 85 -0.09 8.76 6.23
N ARG A 86 0.09 7.70 7.01
CA ARG A 86 0.87 7.71 8.27
C ARG A 86 0.42 8.74 9.31
N THR A 87 -0.78 9.33 9.15
CA THR A 87 -1.34 10.31 10.09
C THR A 87 -1.54 9.73 11.47
N ALA A 88 -1.79 8.42 11.59
CA ALA A 88 -1.85 7.72 12.86
C ALA A 88 -0.56 7.85 13.69
N TYR A 89 0.60 8.03 13.04
CA TYR A 89 1.91 8.17 13.70
C TYR A 89 2.33 9.63 13.84
N SER A 90 2.05 10.47 12.84
CA SER A 90 2.50 11.87 12.84
C SER A 90 1.58 12.80 13.63
N SER A 91 0.28 12.52 13.64
CA SER A 91 -0.73 13.35 14.31
C SER A 91 -1.92 12.48 14.77
N PRO A 92 -1.76 11.74 15.88
CA PRO A 92 -2.77 10.77 16.30
C PRO A 92 -4.12 11.37 16.67
N VAL A 93 -4.12 12.58 17.25
CA VAL A 93 -5.36 13.31 17.62
C VAL A 93 -6.16 13.68 16.38
N GLU A 94 -5.51 14.23 15.34
CA GLU A 94 -6.18 14.55 14.08
C GLU A 94 -6.63 13.28 13.35
N ALA A 95 -5.84 12.20 13.43
CA ALA A 95 -6.23 10.91 12.86
C ALA A 95 -7.52 10.39 13.51
N LEU A 96 -7.65 10.45 14.84
CA LEU A 96 -8.86 10.06 15.57
C LEU A 96 -10.07 10.92 15.16
N ALA A 97 -9.88 12.23 15.05
CA ALA A 97 -10.94 13.15 14.63
C ALA A 97 -11.42 12.88 13.19
N ALA A 98 -10.51 12.46 12.30
CA ALA A 98 -10.83 12.19 10.90
C ALA A 98 -11.46 10.80 10.64
N LEU A 99 -11.37 9.86 11.60
CA LEU A 99 -11.85 8.47 11.41
C LEU A 99 -13.30 8.36 10.90
N PRO A 100 -14.30 9.08 11.47
CA PRO A 100 -15.69 8.94 11.03
C PRO A 100 -15.88 9.33 9.56
N VAL A 101 -15.23 10.41 9.12
CA VAL A 101 -15.31 10.91 7.74
C VAL A 101 -14.63 9.93 6.78
N ILE A 102 -13.45 9.42 7.14
CA ILE A 102 -12.73 8.42 6.33
C ILE A 102 -13.57 7.15 6.19
N ALA A 103 -14.12 6.65 7.30
CA ALA A 103 -14.92 5.43 7.30
C ALA A 103 -16.18 5.59 6.45
N GLU A 104 -16.84 6.76 6.48
CA GLU A 104 -18.02 7.03 5.66
C GLU A 104 -17.69 7.06 4.16
N VAL A 105 -16.59 7.71 3.77
CA VAL A 105 -16.12 7.69 2.37
C VAL A 105 -15.80 6.27 1.93
N MET A 106 -15.05 5.51 2.74
CA MET A 106 -14.72 4.12 2.43
C MET A 106 -15.95 3.21 2.38
N ARG A 107 -16.92 3.42 3.28
CA ARG A 107 -18.19 2.68 3.29
C ARG A 107 -18.93 2.85 1.97
N ARG A 108 -19.02 4.08 1.46
CA ARG A 108 -19.66 4.39 0.18
C ARG A 108 -18.91 3.79 -1.00
N GLU A 109 -17.58 3.87 -0.99
CA GLU A 109 -16.74 3.37 -2.08
C GLU A 109 -16.71 1.83 -2.16
N LEU A 110 -16.76 1.15 -1.00
CA LEU A 110 -16.61 -0.31 -0.91
C LEU A 110 -17.91 -1.04 -0.57
N GLY A 111 -19.02 -0.31 -0.45
CA GLY A 111 -20.34 -0.88 -0.16
C GLY A 111 -20.43 -1.57 1.21
N TRP A 112 -19.78 -1.03 2.25
CA TRP A 112 -19.82 -1.65 3.57
C TRP A 112 -21.17 -1.46 4.26
N THR A 113 -21.54 -2.44 5.07
CA THR A 113 -22.66 -2.30 6.01
C THR A 113 -22.27 -1.40 7.18
N THR A 114 -23.28 -0.95 7.93
CA THR A 114 -23.11 -0.15 9.15
C THR A 114 -22.27 -0.89 10.20
N GLU A 115 -22.50 -2.20 10.36
CA GLU A 115 -21.82 -3.05 11.34
C GLU A 115 -20.34 -3.18 11.00
N ARG A 116 -20.02 -3.38 9.70
CA ARG A 116 -18.64 -3.41 9.23
C ARG A 116 -17.97 -2.07 9.43
N THR A 117 -18.65 -0.97 9.11
CA THR A 117 -18.10 0.39 9.27
C THR A 117 -17.74 0.67 10.74
N GLN A 118 -18.62 0.28 11.67
CA GLN A 118 -18.37 0.40 13.10
C GLN A 118 -17.18 -0.46 13.54
N THR A 119 -17.10 -1.70 13.05
CA THR A 119 -15.96 -2.60 13.32
C THR A 119 -14.63 -1.98 12.87
N GLU A 120 -14.59 -1.38 11.68
CA GLU A 120 -13.39 -0.72 11.16
C GLU A 120 -13.00 0.51 12.00
N LEU A 121 -13.98 1.28 12.46
CA LEU A 121 -13.75 2.43 13.34
C LEU A 121 -13.14 2.00 14.66
N ASP A 122 -13.68 0.95 15.30
CA ASP A 122 -13.21 0.49 16.59
C ASP A 122 -11.80 -0.10 16.49
N LEU A 123 -11.51 -0.88 15.45
CA LEU A 123 -10.17 -1.38 15.19
C LEU A 123 -9.16 -0.24 14.94
N ALA A 124 -9.55 0.78 14.17
CA ALA A 124 -8.68 1.92 13.93
C ALA A 124 -8.44 2.74 15.20
N ARG A 125 -9.47 2.95 16.04
CA ARG A 125 -9.35 3.63 17.34
C ARG A 125 -8.43 2.86 18.27
N THR A 126 -8.65 1.57 18.46
CA THR A 126 -7.81 0.72 19.31
C THR A 126 -6.35 0.75 18.86
N PHE A 127 -6.11 0.69 17.54
CA PHE A 127 -4.76 0.80 17.00
C PHE A 127 -4.12 2.16 17.29
N ILE A 128 -4.82 3.28 17.04
CA ILE A 128 -4.24 4.60 17.28
C ILE A 128 -3.96 4.77 18.79
N SER A 129 -4.87 4.34 19.66
CA SER A 129 -4.65 4.39 21.11
C SER A 129 -3.48 3.51 21.57
N SER A 130 -3.19 2.39 20.90
CA SER A 130 -2.07 1.52 21.30
C SER A 130 -0.70 2.09 20.93
N ILE A 131 -0.63 2.93 19.90
CA ILE A 131 0.61 3.61 19.48
C ILE A 131 0.75 5.02 20.07
N SER A 132 -0.37 5.61 20.49
CA SER A 132 -0.42 6.92 21.14
C SER A 132 -0.25 6.74 22.64
N VAL A 133 0.98 6.54 23.07
CA VAL A 133 1.32 6.64 24.48
C VAL A 133 1.41 8.13 24.82
N ALA A 134 0.62 8.56 25.80
CA ALA A 134 0.71 9.88 26.42
C ALA A 134 2.00 10.01 27.25
#